data_AF-A0A495SVD7-F1
#
_entry.id   AF-A0A495SVD7-F1
#
_cell.length_a   1.000
_cell.length_b   1.000
_cell.length_c   1.000
_cell.angle_alpha   90.00
_cell.angle_beta   90.00
_cell.angle_gamma   90.00
#
_symmetry.space_group_name_H-M   'P 1'
#
loop_
_entity.id
_entity.type
_entity.pdbx_description
1 polymer ?
#
loop_
_entity_poly.entity_id
_entity_poly.type
_entity_poly.pdbx_seq_one_letter_code
_entity_poly.pdbx_strand_id
1 'polypeptide(L)'
;MKTVIVNIEEKLFQNRYRVDVGRPHVHIKNVEVCTNDFAEKSCTFVCPASCYRKESNGSVTLITGGCLECGSCRILCTDHHNLE
;
A
#
# COMPACT_ATOMS: atom_id res chain seq x y z
N MET A 1 -1.36 -6.49 24.94
CA MET A 1 -1.25 -5.20 24.22
C MET A 1 -2.65 -4.65 24.03
N LYS A 2 -2.87 -3.35 24.28
CA LYS A 2 -4.16 -2.71 24.05
C LYS A 2 -4.26 -2.43 22.55
N THR A 3 -5.19 -3.07 21.86
CA THR A 3 -5.44 -2.80 20.43
C THR A 3 -6.00 -1.39 20.30
N VAL A 4 -5.22 -0.48 19.72
CA VAL A 4 -5.69 0.86 19.38
C VAL A 4 -6.20 0.80 17.94
N ILE A 5 -7.51 1.01 17.77
CA ILE A 5 -8.09 1.17 16.45
C ILE A 5 -7.75 2.59 16.01
N VAL A 6 -6.87 2.71 15.00
CA VAL A 6 -6.45 4.01 14.45
C VAL A 6 -7.08 4.16 13.08
N ASN A 7 -7.84 5.24 12.88
CA ASN A 7 -8.26 5.64 11.56
C ASN A 7 -7.09 6.37 10.87
N ILE A 8 -6.45 5.70 9.91
CA ILE A 8 -5.30 6.25 9.19
C ILE A 8 -5.73 7.44 8.32
N GLU A 9 -6.92 7.41 7.72
CA GLU A 9 -7.43 8.46 6.85
C GLU A 9 -7.62 9.79 7.61
N GLU A 10 -8.15 9.76 8.83
CA GLU A 10 -8.25 10.95 9.69
C GLU A 10 -6.89 11.59 9.98
N LYS A 11 -5.86 10.77 10.17
CA LYS A 11 -4.50 11.26 10.37
C LYS A 11 -3.92 11.86 9.09
N LEU A 12 -4.13 11.19 7.96
CA LEU A 12 -3.65 11.68 6.67
C LEU A 12 -4.36 12.96 6.24
N PHE A 13 -5.61 13.18 6.66
CA PHE A 13 -6.35 14.42 6.38
C PHE A 13 -5.67 15.68 6.96
N GLN A 14 -4.84 15.54 7.99
CA GLN A 14 -4.08 16.65 8.56
C GLN A 14 -2.88 17.07 7.70
N ASN A 15 -2.46 16.22 6.76
CA ASN A 15 -1.34 16.51 5.87
C ASN A 15 -1.81 17.33 4.66
N ARG A 16 -0.88 18.07 4.06
CA ARG A 16 -1.11 18.77 2.80
C ARG A 16 -0.49 18.00 1.65
N TYR A 17 -1.28 17.76 0.61
CA TYR A 17 -0.83 17.08 -0.61
C TYR A 17 -1.05 17.98 -1.82
N ARG A 18 -0.16 17.86 -2.79
CA ARG A 18 -0.40 18.28 -4.17
C ARG A 18 -0.35 17.03 -5.03
N VAL A 19 -1.53 16.46 -5.29
CA VAL A 19 -1.65 15.19 -5.99
C VAL A 19 -1.50 15.40 -7.51
N ASP A 20 -0.64 14.62 -8.16
CA ASP A 20 -0.54 14.54 -9.63
C ASP A 20 -1.60 13.57 -10.16
N VAL A 21 -2.81 14.10 -10.39
CA VAL A 21 -3.99 13.31 -10.75
C VAL A 21 -3.76 12.56 -12.07
N GLY A 22 -4.05 11.26 -12.07
CA GLY A 22 -3.87 10.39 -13.26
C GLY A 22 -2.44 9.94 -13.50
N ARG A 23 -1.47 10.35 -12.67
CA ARG A 23 -0.06 9.96 -12.76
C ARG A 23 0.46 9.43 -11.41
N PRO A 24 0.01 8.23 -10.99
CA PRO A 24 0.51 7.62 -9.77
C PRO A 24 2.03 7.38 -9.87
N HIS A 25 2.75 7.60 -8.78
CA HIS A 25 4.21 7.41 -8.71
C HIS A 25 4.61 6.03 -8.18
N VAL A 26 3.63 5.20 -7.80
CA VAL A 26 3.81 3.80 -7.43
C VAL A 26 2.77 2.92 -8.13
N HIS A 27 3.15 1.69 -8.47
CA HIS A 27 2.39 0.72 -9.24
C HIS A 27 2.65 -0.70 -8.73
N ILE A 28 1.71 -1.59 -9.03
CA ILE A 28 1.89 -3.04 -8.91
C ILE A 28 2.26 -3.56 -10.30
N LYS A 29 3.43 -4.18 -10.46
CA LYS A 29 3.95 -4.61 -11.77
C LYS A 29 3.09 -5.71 -12.39
N ASN A 30 2.73 -6.71 -11.59
CA ASN A 30 1.87 -7.81 -12.02
C ASN A 30 0.85 -8.16 -10.94
N VAL A 31 -0.43 -7.92 -11.22
CA VAL A 31 -1.53 -8.19 -10.28
C VAL A 31 -1.69 -9.69 -10.01
N GLU A 32 -1.41 -10.56 -11.00
CA GLU A 32 -1.56 -12.00 -10.87
C GLU A 32 -0.60 -12.61 -9.84
N VAL A 33 0.60 -12.03 -9.70
CA VAL A 33 1.56 -12.44 -8.65
C VAL A 33 0.95 -12.24 -7.26
N CYS A 34 0.24 -11.12 -7.04
CA CYS A 34 -0.41 -10.89 -5.76
C CYS A 34 -1.58 -11.84 -5.52
N THR A 35 -2.36 -12.15 -6.55
CA THR A 35 -3.57 -12.99 -6.46
C THR A 35 -3.24 -14.48 -6.26
N ASN A 36 -2.22 -14.99 -6.96
CA ASN A 36 -1.92 -16.42 -7.00
C ASN A 36 -0.97 -16.88 -5.89
N ASP A 37 -0.26 -15.94 -5.25
CA ASP A 37 0.65 -16.25 -4.16
C ASP A 37 -0.05 -16.20 -2.79
N PHE A 38 0.18 -17.21 -1.96
CA PHE A 38 -0.33 -17.30 -0.60
C PHE A 38 0.55 -16.57 0.43
N ALA A 39 1.73 -16.08 0.04
CA ALA A 39 2.59 -15.31 0.92
C ALA A 39 1.89 -14.07 1.48
N GLU A 40 2.30 -13.66 2.69
CA GLU A 40 1.82 -12.43 3.28
C GLU A 40 2.18 -11.23 2.40
N LYS A 41 1.23 -10.32 2.23
CA LYS A 41 1.42 -9.12 1.41
C LYS A 41 2.01 -8.02 2.29
N SER A 42 3.33 -8.03 2.47
CA SER A 42 4.04 -7.11 3.37
C SER A 42 3.66 -5.64 3.20
N CYS A 43 3.42 -5.22 1.95
CA CYS A 43 2.94 -3.90 1.60
C CYS A 43 1.64 -3.46 2.31
N THR A 44 0.76 -4.40 2.69
CA THR A 44 -0.54 -4.10 3.32
C THR A 44 -0.47 -3.82 4.81
N PHE A 45 0.65 -4.11 5.48
CA PHE A 45 0.83 -3.82 6.91
C PHE A 45 2.05 -2.96 7.22
N VAL A 46 3.04 -2.88 6.31
CA VAL A 46 4.18 -1.96 6.47
C VAL A 46 3.84 -0.52 6.06
N CYS A 47 2.88 -0.33 5.15
CA CYS A 47 2.60 1.00 4.61
C CYS A 47 1.98 1.90 5.70
N PRO A 48 2.65 2.99 6.12
CA PRO A 48 2.14 3.85 7.18
C PRO A 48 0.90 4.66 6.76
N ALA A 49 0.66 4.77 5.45
CA ALA A 49 -0.47 5.46 4.86
C ALA A 49 -1.59 4.51 4.41
N SER A 50 -1.45 3.21 4.65
CA SER A 50 -2.44 2.20 4.22
C SER A 50 -2.77 2.25 2.72
N CYS A 51 -1.79 2.58 1.88
CA CYS A 51 -1.97 2.68 0.42
C CYS A 51 -2.30 1.34 -0.25
N TYR A 52 -1.99 0.21 0.38
CA TYR A 52 -2.21 -1.13 -0.15
C TYR A 52 -3.24 -1.85 0.70
N ARG A 53 -4.28 -2.40 0.07
CA ARG A 53 -5.33 -3.17 0.73
C ARG A 53 -5.44 -4.55 0.11
N LYS A 54 -5.39 -5.59 0.96
CA LYS A 54 -5.68 -6.97 0.53
C LYS A 54 -7.19 -7.12 0.33
N GLU A 55 -7.57 -7.65 -0.81
CA GLU A 55 -8.95 -7.98 -1.16
C GLU A 55 -9.28 -9.44 -0.82
N SER A 56 -10.57 -9.78 -0.79
CA SER A 56 -11.05 -11.13 -0.46
C SER A 56 -10.64 -12.19 -1.49
N ASN A 57 -10.42 -11.80 -2.74
CA ASN A 57 -9.95 -12.65 -3.83
C ASN A 57 -8.42 -12.86 -3.83
N GLY A 58 -7.70 -12.30 -2.86
CA GLY A 58 -6.24 -12.37 -2.77
C GLY A 58 -5.49 -11.25 -3.49
N SER A 59 -6.15 -10.46 -4.35
CA SER A 59 -5.51 -9.32 -5.02
C SER A 59 -5.19 -8.19 -4.04
N VAL A 60 -4.39 -7.21 -4.49
CA VAL A 60 -4.06 -6.02 -3.72
C VAL A 60 -4.51 -4.78 -4.48
N THR A 61 -5.36 -3.96 -3.85
CA THR A 61 -5.76 -2.65 -4.36
C THR A 61 -4.76 -1.58 -3.89
N LEU A 62 -4.48 -0.60 -4.75
CA LEU A 62 -3.53 0.48 -4.50
C LEU A 62 -4.24 1.84 -4.58
N ILE A 63 -4.09 2.66 -3.53
CA ILE A 63 -4.55 4.05 -3.45
C ILE A 63 -3.37 4.94 -3.09
N THR A 64 -2.95 5.79 -4.02
CA THR A 64 -1.69 6.57 -3.90
C THR A 64 -1.87 7.99 -3.36
N GLY A 65 -3.10 8.48 -3.25
CA GLY A 65 -3.38 9.88 -2.87
C GLY A 65 -2.86 10.30 -1.50
N GLY A 66 -2.68 9.35 -0.58
CA GLY A 66 -2.11 9.57 0.76
C GLY A 66 -0.68 9.06 0.92
N CYS A 67 0.00 8.66 -0.16
CA CYS A 67 1.36 8.12 -0.07
C CYS A 67 2.31 9.17 0.55
N LEU A 68 3.13 8.73 1.50
CA LEU A 68 4.13 9.56 2.18
C LEU A 68 5.53 9.42 1.58
N GLU A 69 5.66 8.75 0.43
CA GLU A 69 6.92 8.57 -0.30
C GLU A 69 8.05 7.91 0.52
N CYS A 70 7.71 7.20 1.59
CA CYS A 70 8.69 6.55 2.49
C CYS A 70 9.42 5.34 1.89
N GLY A 71 8.86 4.72 0.84
CA GLY A 71 9.48 3.58 0.14
C GLY A 71 9.42 2.22 0.86
N SER A 72 8.88 2.13 2.08
CA SER A 72 8.85 0.88 2.86
C SER A 72 8.18 -0.29 2.13
N CYS A 73 7.10 -0.02 1.38
CA CYS A 73 6.40 -1.03 0.59
C CYS A 73 7.32 -1.65 -0.47
N ARG A 74 8.10 -0.84 -1.20
CA ARG A 74 9.04 -1.30 -2.21
C ARG A 74 10.18 -2.11 -1.61
N ILE A 75 10.69 -1.70 -0.46
CA ILE A 75 11.81 -2.37 0.22
C ILE A 75 11.38 -3.73 0.77
N LEU A 76 10.19 -3.86 1.35
CA LEU A 76 9.72 -5.10 1.98
C LEU A 76 8.96 -6.04 1.04
N CYS A 77 8.67 -5.64 -0.20
CA CYS A 77 8.10 -6.54 -1.20
C CYS A 77 9.21 -7.40 -1.85
N THR A 78 9.96 -8.16 -1.04
CA THR A 78 11.21 -8.83 -1.45
C THR A 78 11.00 -10.12 -2.23
N ASP A 79 9.88 -10.81 -2.04
CA ASP A 79 9.69 -12.14 -2.64
C ASP A 79 9.61 -12.04 -4.16
N HIS A 80 8.89 -11.02 -4.65
CA HIS A 80 8.64 -10.82 -6.08
C HIS A 80 9.08 -9.46 -6.61
N HIS A 81 9.50 -8.53 -5.74
CA HIS A 81 9.85 -7.14 -6.12
C HIS A 81 8.76 -6.49 -6.99
N ASN A 82 7.49 -6.72 -6.62
CA ASN A 82 6.33 -6.48 -7.47
C ASN A 82 5.80 -5.02 -7.42
N LEU A 83 6.57 -4.10 -6.85
CA LEU A 83 6.21 -2.69 -6.71
C LEU A 83 7.25 -1.81 -7.40
N GLU A 84 6.79 -0.78 -8.11
CA GLU A 84 7.63 0.26 -8.74
C GLU A 84 7.03 1.66 -8.64
#